data_AF-F8A7V0-F1
#
_entry.id   AF-F8A7V0-F1
#
_cell.length_a   1.000
_cell.length_b   1.000
_cell.length_c   1.000
_cell.angle_alpha   90.00
_cell.angle_beta   90.00
_cell.angle_gamma   90.00
#
_symmetry.space_group_name_H-M   'P 1'
#
loop_
_entity.id
_entity.type
_entity.pdbx_description
1 polymer ?
#
loop_
_entity_poly.entity_id
_entity_poly.type
_entity_poly.pdbx_seq_one_letter_code
_entity_poly.pdbx_strand_id
1 'polypeptide(L)'
;MSEPNQPEPLLGITAQDAGMDRMLRRSLTELRDQNAGTPLGDLLDDVLAGRRSLRDVARTPEFDAAVAPAAQKATQQWAALSPEERDTLVAQGKAQLEESRAAAFQEREARTAD
;
A
#
# COMPACT_ATOMS: atom_id res chain seq x y z
N MET A 1 6.52 5.48 -28.47
CA MET A 1 5.87 4.18 -28.23
C MET A 1 5.31 4.26 -26.83
N SER A 2 4.00 4.36 -26.67
CA SER A 2 3.37 4.44 -25.35
C SER A 2 3.37 3.04 -24.75
N GLU A 3 4.02 2.88 -23.60
CA GLU A 3 4.01 1.62 -22.85
C GLU A 3 2.54 1.21 -22.57
N PRO A 4 2.15 -0.04 -22.85
CA PRO A 4 0.77 -0.46 -22.63
C PRO A 4 0.49 -0.60 -21.12
N ASN A 5 -0.48 0.19 -20.66
CA ASN A 5 -1.40 -0.09 -19.55
C ASN A 5 -0.79 -0.58 -18.22
N GLN A 6 0.29 0.07 -17.73
CA GLN A 6 0.60 -0.05 -16.30
C GLN A 6 -0.46 0.72 -15.51
N PRO A 7 -1.08 0.12 -14.46
CA PRO A 7 -1.97 0.85 -13.58
C PRO A 7 -1.25 2.08 -13.03
N GLU A 8 -1.87 3.26 -13.13
CA GLU A 8 -1.26 4.48 -12.60
C GLU A 8 -0.85 4.28 -11.13
N PRO A 9 0.35 4.69 -10.71
CA PRO A 9 0.82 4.53 -9.35
C PRO A 9 -0.20 5.06 -8.35
N LEU A 10 -0.47 4.30 -7.29
CA LEU A 10 -1.46 4.69 -6.29
C LEU A 10 -1.13 6.02 -5.61
N LEU A 11 0.17 6.32 -5.50
CA LEU A 11 0.69 7.59 -5.04
C LEU A 11 1.82 8.04 -5.95
N GLY A 12 1.93 9.35 -6.22
CA GLY A 12 3.04 9.87 -7.02
C GLY A 12 4.43 9.57 -6.45
N ILE A 13 4.56 9.34 -5.14
CA ILE A 13 5.84 8.96 -4.50
C ILE A 13 6.26 7.52 -4.81
N THR A 14 5.32 6.63 -5.15
CA THR A 14 5.62 5.24 -5.54
C THR A 14 5.92 5.11 -7.03
N ALA A 15 5.72 6.17 -7.82
CA ALA A 15 5.92 6.14 -9.27
C ALA A 15 7.34 5.76 -9.70
N GLN A 16 8.34 6.04 -8.86
CA GLN A 16 9.75 5.70 -9.11
C GLN A 16 10.17 4.36 -8.51
N ASP A 17 9.27 3.69 -7.77
CA ASP A 17 9.54 2.44 -7.07
C ASP A 17 8.37 1.48 -7.22
N ALA A 18 8.41 0.66 -8.27
CA ALA A 18 7.39 -0.34 -8.57
C ALA A 18 7.21 -1.36 -7.44
N GLY A 19 8.26 -1.64 -6.65
CA GLY A 19 8.16 -2.53 -5.50
C GLY A 19 7.36 -1.91 -4.36
N MET A 20 7.51 -0.60 -4.12
CA MET A 20 6.65 0.13 -3.19
C MET A 20 5.20 0.22 -3.68
N ASP A 21 4.97 0.50 -4.97
CA ASP A 21 3.61 0.56 -5.52
C ASP A 21 2.89 -0.80 -5.39
N ARG A 22 3.59 -1.89 -5.71
CA ARG A 22 3.09 -3.26 -5.53
C ARG A 22 2.75 -3.56 -4.08
N MET A 23 3.66 -3.26 -3.16
CA MET A 23 3.44 -3.49 -1.74
C MET A 23 2.23 -2.71 -1.23
N LEU A 24 2.10 -1.44 -1.65
CA LEU A 24 0.95 -0.60 -1.31
C LEU A 24 -0.36 -1.16 -1.85
N ARG A 25 -0.41 -1.59 -3.12
CA ARG A 25 -1.60 -2.24 -3.71
C ARG A 25 -2.01 -3.49 -2.95
N ARG A 26 -1.03 -4.32 -2.56
CA ARG A 26 -1.29 -5.52 -1.75
C ARG A 26 -1.90 -5.16 -0.41
N SER A 27 -1.30 -4.20 0.32
CA SER A 27 -1.84 -3.77 1.62
C SER A 27 -3.26 -3.20 1.53
N LEU A 28 -3.55 -2.42 0.49
CA LEU A 28 -4.91 -1.91 0.26
C LEU A 28 -5.90 -3.00 -0.13
N THR A 29 -5.46 -4.02 -0.87
CA THR A 29 -6.30 -5.18 -1.20
C THR A 29 -6.67 -5.94 0.06
N GLU A 30 -5.69 -6.21 0.93
CA GLU A 30 -5.92 -6.88 2.22
C GLU A 30 -6.86 -6.05 3.11
N LEU A 31 -6.70 -4.72 3.14
CA LEU A 31 -7.59 -3.83 3.89
C LEU A 31 -9.01 -3.81 3.31
N ARG A 32 -9.15 -3.79 1.98
CA ARG A 32 -10.43 -3.87 1.27
C ARG A 32 -11.16 -5.16 1.63
N ASP A 33 -10.46 -6.29 1.57
CA ASP A 33 -11.02 -7.62 1.86
C ASP A 33 -11.53 -7.71 3.31
N GLN A 34 -10.77 -7.15 4.27
CA GLN A 34 -11.17 -7.09 5.68
C GLN A 34 -12.38 -6.17 5.94
N ASN A 35 -12.64 -5.23 5.02
CA ASN A 35 -13.70 -4.23 5.14
C ASN A 35 -14.80 -4.44 4.07
N ALA A 36 -14.92 -5.64 3.51
CA ALA A 36 -15.90 -5.95 2.49
C ALA A 36 -17.33 -5.65 2.96
N GLY A 37 -18.12 -4.98 2.12
CA GLY A 37 -19.50 -4.58 2.44
C GLY A 37 -19.63 -3.38 3.38
N THR A 38 -18.52 -2.68 3.67
CA THR A 38 -18.53 -1.42 4.42
C THR A 38 -18.23 -0.23 3.49
N PRO A 39 -18.59 1.01 3.87
CA PRO A 39 -18.23 2.20 3.09
C PRO A 39 -16.73 2.35 2.84
N LEU A 40 -15.87 1.94 3.80
CA LEU A 40 -14.42 1.95 3.60
C LEU A 40 -13.99 0.93 2.54
N GLY A 41 -14.58 -0.26 2.54
CA GLY A 41 -14.30 -1.29 1.53
C GLY A 41 -14.60 -0.80 0.12
N ASP A 42 -15.72 -0.12 -0.08
CA ASP A 42 -16.12 0.44 -1.38
C ASP A 42 -15.15 1.56 -1.83
N LEU A 43 -14.71 2.42 -0.91
CA LEU A 43 -13.72 3.46 -1.20
C LEU A 43 -12.36 2.88 -1.60
N LEU A 44 -11.93 1.80 -0.95
CA LEU A 44 -10.69 1.11 -1.28
C LEU A 44 -10.78 0.38 -2.62
N ASP A 45 -11.94 -0.20 -2.95
CA ASP A 45 -12.19 -0.79 -4.26
C ASP A 45 -12.14 0.25 -5.38
N ASP A 46 -12.73 1.43 -5.17
CA ASP A 46 -12.64 2.57 -6.10
C ASP A 46 -11.18 3.01 -6.34
N VAL A 47 -10.35 3.01 -5.31
CA VAL A 47 -8.92 3.32 -5.43
C VAL A 47 -8.19 2.25 -6.22
N LEU A 48 -8.38 0.98 -5.88
CA LEU A 48 -7.72 -0.15 -6.55
C LEU A 48 -8.13 -0.24 -8.03
N ALA A 49 -9.36 0.14 -8.36
CA ALA A 49 -9.87 0.22 -9.72
C ALA A 49 -9.49 1.50 -10.47
N GLY A 50 -8.79 2.46 -9.82
CA GLY A 50 -8.40 3.73 -10.42
C GLY A 50 -9.55 4.72 -10.64
N ARG A 51 -10.73 4.46 -10.06
CA ARG A 51 -11.90 5.37 -10.12
C ARG A 51 -11.75 6.57 -9.18
N ARG A 52 -10.89 6.46 -8.16
CA ARG A 52 -10.60 7.50 -7.18
C ARG A 52 -9.13 7.48 -6.76
N SER A 53 -8.56 8.62 -6.43
CA SER A 53 -7.20 8.65 -5.88
C SER A 53 -7.20 8.37 -4.38
N LEU A 54 -6.12 7.76 -3.89
CA LEU A 54 -5.88 7.52 -2.47
C LEU A 54 -5.89 8.83 -1.66
N ARG A 55 -5.42 9.93 -2.27
CA ARG A 55 -5.43 11.27 -1.67
C ARG A 55 -6.83 11.84 -1.48
N ASP A 56 -7.76 11.51 -2.39
CA ASP A 56 -9.15 11.95 -2.26
C ASP A 56 -9.86 11.17 -1.16
N VAL A 57 -9.64 9.85 -1.10
CA VAL A 57 -10.16 9.00 0.00
C VAL A 57 -9.64 9.47 1.35
N ALA A 58 -8.35 9.82 1.47
CA ALA A 58 -7.75 10.30 2.70
C ALA A 58 -8.35 11.61 3.26
N ARG A 59 -9.17 12.32 2.48
CA ARG A 59 -9.88 13.54 2.90
C ARG A 59 -11.34 13.29 3.27
N THR A 60 -11.79 12.03 3.22
CA THR A 60 -13.18 11.68 3.51
C THR A 60 -13.39 11.42 5.01
N PRO A 61 -14.56 11.81 5.58
CA PRO A 61 -14.89 11.51 6.97
C PRO A 61 -14.90 10.00 7.28
N GLU A 62 -15.28 9.16 6.30
CA GLU A 62 -15.32 7.70 6.42
C GLU A 62 -13.91 7.12 6.60
N PHE A 63 -12.93 7.66 5.86
CA PHE A 63 -11.53 7.29 6.05
C PHE A 63 -11.04 7.71 7.44
N ASP A 64 -11.29 8.95 7.86
CA ASP A 64 -10.88 9.44 9.18
C ASP A 64 -11.49 8.58 10.31
N ALA A 65 -12.78 8.27 10.21
CA ALA A 65 -13.48 7.45 11.21
C ALA A 65 -12.89 6.04 11.35
N ALA A 66 -12.45 5.45 10.24
CA ALA A 66 -11.88 4.10 10.26
C ALA A 66 -10.38 4.08 10.58
N VAL A 67 -9.63 5.06 10.08
CA VAL A 67 -8.16 5.09 10.17
C VAL A 67 -7.66 5.77 11.43
N ALA A 68 -8.31 6.83 11.92
CA ALA A 68 -7.83 7.57 13.10
C ALA A 68 -7.69 6.67 14.35
N PRO A 69 -8.65 5.78 14.69
CA PRO A 69 -8.48 4.86 15.83
C PRO A 69 -7.32 3.89 15.63
N ALA A 70 -7.16 3.37 14.41
CA ALA A 70 -6.08 2.44 14.06
C ALA A 70 -4.71 3.13 14.13
N ALA A 71 -4.60 4.36 13.62
CA ALA A 71 -3.39 5.18 13.66
C ALA A 71 -2.99 5.54 15.10
N GLN A 72 -3.96 5.88 15.94
CA GLN A 72 -3.71 6.13 17.35
C GLN A 72 -3.17 4.88 18.06
N LYS A 73 -3.80 3.72 17.83
CA LYS A 73 -3.34 2.44 18.37
C LYS A 73 -1.94 2.08 17.88
N ALA A 74 -1.67 2.23 16.59
CA ALA A 74 -0.36 1.97 16.00
C ALA A 74 0.72 2.88 16.61
N THR A 75 0.41 4.16 16.82
CA THR A 75 1.32 5.13 17.47
C THR A 75 1.63 4.72 18.90
N GLN A 76 0.62 4.30 19.67
CA GLN A 76 0.81 3.82 21.04
C GLN A 76 1.65 2.54 21.09
N GLN A 77 1.37 1.59 20.19
CA GLN A 77 2.14 0.36 20.08
C GLN A 77 3.59 0.66 19.73
N TRP A 78 3.84 1.51 18.74
CA TRP A 78 5.18 1.94 18.37
C TRP A 78 5.95 2.60 19.52
N ALA A 79 5.26 3.48 20.26
CA ALA A 79 5.84 4.15 21.42
C ALA A 79 6.20 3.18 22.56
N ALA A 80 5.46 2.08 22.70
CA ALA A 80 5.69 1.07 23.73
C ALA A 80 6.86 0.11 23.40
N LEU A 81 7.30 0.04 22.14
CA LEU A 81 8.42 -0.81 21.75
C LEU A 81 9.76 -0.31 22.31
N SER A 82 10.61 -1.26 22.69
CA SER A 82 12.02 -1.00 22.97
C SER A 82 12.77 -0.56 21.70
N PRO A 83 13.94 0.08 21.84
CA PRO A 83 14.80 0.40 20.68
C PRO A 83 15.09 -0.83 19.81
N GLU A 84 15.42 -1.97 20.42
CA GLU A 84 15.75 -3.22 19.73
C GLU A 84 14.54 -3.80 19.00
N GLU A 85 13.35 -3.72 19.59
CA GLU A 85 12.11 -4.15 18.94
C GLU A 85 11.77 -3.26 17.74
N ARG A 86 11.97 -1.94 17.86
CA ARG A 86 11.81 -1.01 16.73
C ARG A 86 12.78 -1.31 15.62
N ASP A 87 14.06 -1.53 15.93
CA ASP A 87 15.08 -1.87 14.94
C ASP A 87 14.76 -3.18 14.22
N THR A 88 14.24 -4.16 14.96
CA THR A 88 13.76 -5.43 14.39
C THR A 88 12.62 -5.21 13.40
N LEU A 89 11.61 -4.41 13.76
CA LEU A 89 10.50 -4.09 12.84
C LEU A 89 10.96 -3.30 11.62
N VAL A 90 11.90 -2.37 11.77
CA VAL A 90 12.50 -1.63 10.66
C VAL A 90 13.25 -2.58 9.72
N ALA A 91 14.03 -3.51 10.27
CA ALA A 91 14.75 -4.51 9.46
C ALA A 91 13.79 -5.43 8.70
N GLN A 92 12.72 -5.89 9.35
CA GLN A 92 11.67 -6.70 8.72
C GLN A 92 10.97 -5.94 7.58
N GLY A 93 10.62 -4.68 7.81
CA GLY A 93 10.00 -3.83 6.77
C GLY A 93 10.91 -3.61 5.56
N LYS A 94 12.22 -3.39 5.80
CA LYS A 94 13.21 -3.28 4.73
C LYS A 94 13.32 -4.56 3.91
N ALA A 95 13.42 -5.71 4.57
CA ALA A 95 13.51 -7.00 3.90
C ALA A 95 12.26 -7.30 3.03
N GLN A 96 11.06 -7.04 3.56
CA GLN A 96 9.81 -7.20 2.79
C GLN A 96 9.76 -6.28 1.56
N LEU A 97 10.25 -5.04 1.70
CA LEU A 97 10.29 -4.10 0.58
C LEU A 97 11.30 -4.52 -0.49
N GLU A 98 12.47 -5.02 -0.09
CA GLU A 98 13.47 -5.57 -1.00
C GLU A 98 12.93 -6.78 -1.76
N GLU A 99 12.23 -7.69 -1.10
CA GLU A 99 11.56 -8.82 -1.74
C GLU A 99 10.53 -8.35 -2.76
N SER A 100 9.69 -7.35 -2.42
CA SER A 100 8.70 -6.78 -3.34
C SER A 100 9.35 -6.15 -4.58
N ARG A 101 10.47 -5.45 -4.41
CA ARG A 101 11.25 -4.87 -5.52
C ARG A 101 11.85 -5.95 -6.42
N ALA A 102 12.42 -7.00 -5.82
CA ALA A 102 12.99 -8.13 -6.56
C ALA A 102 11.92 -8.86 -7.38
N ALA A 103 10.74 -9.10 -6.79
CA ALA A 103 9.61 -9.72 -7.49
C ALA A 103 9.08 -8.83 -8.63
N ALA A 104 8.98 -7.51 -8.41
CA ALA A 104 8.58 -6.57 -9.46
C ALA A 104 9.57 -6.54 -10.64
N PHE A 105 10.87 -6.68 -10.35
CA PHE A 105 11.90 -6.78 -11.38
C PHE A 105 11.76 -8.07 -12.21
N GLN A 106 11.60 -9.23 -11.55
CA GLN A 106 11.43 -10.52 -12.21
C GLN A 106 10.19 -10.56 -13.12
N GLU A 107 9.06 -10.00 -12.68
CA GLU A 107 7.83 -9.92 -13.48
C GLU A 107 7.99 -9.05 -14.73
N ARG A 108 8.81 -8.00 -14.63
CA ARG A 108 9.14 -7.16 -15.78
C ARG A 108 10.02 -7.91 -16.78
N GLU A 109 11.05 -8.61 -16.31
CA GLU A 109 11.92 -9.41 -17.17
C GLU A 109 11.16 -10.53 -17.89
N ALA A 110 10.32 -11.27 -17.16
CA ALA A 110 9.50 -12.34 -17.72
C ALA A 110 8.54 -11.84 -18.82
N ARG A 111 8.04 -10.60 -18.70
CA ARG A 111 7.15 -9.99 -19.69
C ARG A 111 7.87 -9.44 -20.92
N THR A 112 9.14 -9.07 -20.79
CA THR A 112 9.96 -8.62 -21.94
C THR A 112 10.53 -9.77 -22.76
N ALA A 113 10.48 -10.99 -22.22
CA ALA A 113 10.95 -12.21 -22.89
C ALA A 113 9.86 -12.92 -23.70
N ASP A 114 8.63 -12.42 -23.66
CA ASP A 114 7.44 -12.89 -24.39
C ASP A 114 7.08 -11.89 -25.50
#